data_AF-A0A073KBW2-F1
#
_entry.id   AF-A0A073KBW2-F1
#
_cell.length_a   1.000
_cell.length_b   1.000
_cell.length_c   1.000
_cell.angle_alpha   90.00
_cell.angle_beta   90.00
_cell.angle_gamma   90.00
#
_symmetry.space_group_name_H-M   'P 1'
#
loop_
_entity.id
_entity.type
_entity.pdbx_description
1 polymer ?
#
loop_
_entity_poly.entity_id
_entity_poly.type
_entity_poly.pdbx_seq_one_letter_code
_entity_poly.pdbx_strand_id
1 'polypeptide(L)'
;MNHNKKGQSYVIDSRFRLTEAEGVVEYCRVRFLQTGNTQVIPHKIVETGEFEDLSLVKVLKAELSQEESDTFRELLKDAPMITLPIIEKSNAQVIGSSTTHIEPVTTTLVHKGEPSKPVTLELKTDNLSNSVTLVDNVIKPKEFVAIATSPKGKEIKVTDLEAFCKVNKLDLEAVQSVLEGKQKTHRKWRFTQA
;
A
#
# COMPACT_ATOMS: atom_id res chain seq x y z
N MET A 1 -17.02 -26.71 13.66
CA MET A 1 -17.09 -25.28 13.27
C MET A 1 -16.31 -24.51 14.31
N ASN A 2 -15.32 -23.73 13.88
CA ASN A 2 -14.40 -23.07 14.80
C ASN A 2 -14.87 -21.64 15.09
N HIS A 3 -14.53 -21.14 16.29
CA HIS A 3 -14.83 -19.78 16.73
C HIS A 3 -13.54 -19.15 17.27
N ASN A 4 -13.30 -17.87 16.95
CA ASN A 4 -12.19 -17.12 17.51
C ASN A 4 -12.59 -16.48 18.87
N LYS A 5 -11.67 -15.78 19.53
CA LYS A 5 -11.94 -15.10 20.82
C LYS A 5 -13.00 -13.99 20.73
N LYS A 6 -13.29 -13.50 19.52
CA LYS A 6 -14.34 -12.50 19.24
C LYS A 6 -15.70 -13.14 18.95
N GLY A 7 -15.82 -14.47 19.03
CA GLY A 7 -17.06 -15.20 18.73
C GLY A 7 -17.38 -15.32 17.24
N GLN A 8 -16.45 -14.96 16.35
CA GLN A 8 -16.65 -15.06 14.90
C GLN A 8 -16.40 -16.49 14.42
N SER A 9 -17.34 -17.01 13.63
CA SER A 9 -17.25 -18.36 13.10
C SER A 9 -16.38 -18.43 11.84
N TYR A 10 -15.49 -19.42 11.77
CA TYR A 10 -14.56 -19.57 10.65
C TYR A 10 -14.30 -21.03 10.26
N VAL A 11 -13.76 -21.21 9.05
CA VAL A 11 -13.27 -22.48 8.49
C VAL A 11 -11.85 -22.29 7.96
N ILE A 12 -10.98 -23.28 8.14
CA ILE A 12 -9.64 -23.30 7.55
C ILE A 12 -9.73 -24.00 6.20
N ASP A 13 -9.47 -23.28 5.12
CA ASP A 13 -9.53 -23.80 3.76
C ASP A 13 -8.28 -24.59 3.39
N SER A 14 -7.12 -24.05 3.75
CA SER A 14 -5.83 -24.65 3.43
C SER A 14 -4.78 -24.25 4.45
N ARG A 15 -3.74 -25.09 4.56
CA ARG A 15 -2.53 -24.82 5.33
C ARG A 15 -1.34 -24.88 4.39
N PHE A 16 -0.38 -23.99 4.58
CA PHE A 16 0.84 -23.97 3.78
C PHE A 16 1.98 -23.40 4.60
N ARG A 17 3.22 -23.65 4.16
CA ARG A 17 4.43 -23.20 4.83
C ARG A 17 5.17 -22.22 3.95
N LEU A 18 5.61 -21.12 4.54
CA LEU A 18 6.50 -20.15 3.89
C LEU A 18 7.87 -20.23 4.56
N THR A 19 8.92 -20.12 3.76
CA THR A 19 10.29 -20.01 4.27
C THR A 19 10.62 -18.53 4.37
N GLU A 20 10.79 -18.05 5.59
CA GLU A 20 11.17 -16.68 5.92
C GLU A 20 12.62 -16.66 6.43
N ALA A 21 13.18 -15.46 6.65
CA ALA A 21 14.56 -15.31 7.12
C ALA A 21 14.80 -16.01 8.47
N GLU A 22 13.79 -16.06 9.34
CA GLU A 22 13.85 -16.66 10.68
C GLU A 22 13.49 -18.15 10.71
N GLY A 23 13.15 -18.74 9.55
CA GLY A 23 12.82 -20.16 9.42
C GLY A 23 11.50 -20.41 8.69
N VAL A 24 10.96 -21.61 8.87
CA VAL A 24 9.72 -22.03 8.20
C VAL A 24 8.52 -21.70 9.09
N VAL A 25 7.65 -20.82 8.60
CA VAL A 25 6.42 -20.40 9.28
C VAL A 25 5.21 -21.03 8.61
N GLU A 26 4.31 -21.61 9.40
CA GLU A 26 3.06 -22.20 8.91
C GLU A 26 1.93 -21.16 8.92
N TYR A 27 1.18 -21.11 7.82
CA TYR A 27 0.07 -20.19 7.59
C TYR A 27 -1.21 -20.98 7.28
N CYS A 28 -2.34 -20.42 7.70
CA CYS A 28 -3.67 -20.92 7.43
C CYS A 28 -4.43 -19.92 6.55
N ARG A 29 -5.09 -20.41 5.50
CA ARG A 29 -6.11 -19.65 4.78
C ARG A 29 -7.45 -19.84 5.50
N VAL A 30 -7.92 -18.79 6.16
CA VAL A 30 -9.11 -18.80 7.02
C VAL A 30 -10.25 -18.06 6.33
N ARG A 31 -11.41 -18.70 6.16
CA ARG A 31 -12.64 -18.10 5.66
C ARG A 31 -13.61 -17.84 6.83
N PHE A 32 -14.04 -16.60 6.98
CA PHE A 32 -15.08 -16.21 7.93
C PHE A 32 -16.46 -16.51 7.36
N LEU A 33 -17.29 -17.23 8.12
CA LEU A 33 -18.59 -17.70 7.62
C LEU A 33 -19.63 -16.58 7.53
N GLN A 34 -19.53 -15.55 8.39
CA GLN A 34 -20.48 -14.45 8.41
C GLN A 34 -20.35 -13.52 7.19
N THR A 35 -19.11 -13.27 6.75
CA THR A 35 -18.82 -12.30 5.69
C THR A 35 -18.39 -12.95 4.37
N GLY A 36 -18.00 -14.22 4.40
CA GLY A 36 -17.33 -14.90 3.30
C GLY A 36 -15.88 -14.44 3.07
N ASN A 37 -15.37 -13.49 3.87
CA ASN A 37 -14.03 -12.95 3.73
C ASN A 37 -12.98 -14.03 4.00
N THR A 38 -11.91 -14.04 3.21
CA THR A 38 -10.82 -15.02 3.35
C THR A 38 -9.51 -14.29 3.63
N GLN A 39 -8.83 -14.70 4.70
CA GLN A 39 -7.59 -14.10 5.16
C GLN A 39 -6.49 -15.16 5.31
N VAL A 40 -5.23 -14.74 5.21
CA VAL A 40 -4.07 -15.58 5.49
C VAL A 40 -3.55 -15.20 6.87
N ILE A 41 -3.53 -16.16 7.79
CA ILE A 41 -3.23 -15.93 9.20
C ILE A 41 -2.16 -16.93 9.64
N PRO A 42 -1.10 -16.51 10.36
CA PRO A 42 -0.12 -17.44 10.94
C PRO A 42 -0.80 -18.51 11.79
N HIS A 43 -0.37 -19.77 11.66
CA HIS A 43 -0.96 -20.91 12.35
C HIS A 43 -1.02 -20.69 13.87
N LYS A 44 0.05 -20.13 14.46
CA LYS A 44 0.11 -19.80 15.89
C LYS A 44 -1.01 -18.86 16.33
N ILE A 45 -1.35 -17.87 15.52
CA ILE A 45 -2.44 -16.92 15.80
C ILE A 45 -3.81 -17.61 15.65
N VAL A 46 -3.94 -18.53 14.69
CA VAL A 46 -5.16 -19.33 14.54
C VAL A 46 -5.40 -20.24 15.74
N GLU A 47 -4.34 -20.84 16.31
CA GLU A 47 -4.42 -21.67 17.52
C GLU A 47 -4.84 -20.87 18.76
N THR A 48 -4.30 -19.65 18.93
CA THR A 48 -4.70 -18.79 20.05
C THR A 48 -6.10 -18.20 19.87
N GLY A 49 -6.60 -18.10 18.64
CA GLY A 49 -7.87 -17.47 18.32
C GLY A 49 -7.85 -15.94 18.43
N GLU A 50 -6.65 -15.32 18.44
CA GLU A 50 -6.43 -13.88 18.58
C GLU A 50 -6.37 -13.17 17.22
N PHE A 51 -7.42 -13.34 16.44
CA PHE A 51 -7.57 -12.68 15.14
C PHE A 51 -9.03 -12.32 14.91
N GLU A 52 -9.29 -11.37 14.01
CA GLU A 52 -10.64 -10.93 13.70
C GLU A 52 -10.86 -10.69 12.20
N ASP A 53 -12.13 -10.66 11.82
CA ASP A 53 -12.49 -10.32 10.45
C ASP A 53 -12.29 -8.83 10.15
N LEU A 54 -11.18 -8.48 9.50
CA LEU A 54 -10.83 -7.13 9.05
C LEU A 54 -11.89 -6.49 8.14
N SER A 55 -12.79 -7.28 7.54
CA SER A 55 -13.91 -6.71 6.77
C SER A 55 -14.96 -6.04 7.65
N LEU A 56 -15.11 -6.47 8.92
CA LEU A 56 -16.02 -5.83 9.88
C LEU A 56 -15.42 -4.55 10.50
N VAL A 57 -14.10 -4.49 10.64
CA VAL A 57 -13.39 -3.33 11.22
C VAL A 57 -13.57 -2.07 10.36
N LYS A 58 -13.78 -2.22 9.05
CA LYS A 58 -13.98 -1.09 8.13
C LYS A 58 -15.29 -0.34 8.34
N VAL A 59 -16.28 -0.95 8.98
CA VAL A 59 -17.62 -0.32 9.13
C VAL A 59 -17.65 0.65 10.31
N LEU A 60 -16.89 0.38 11.38
CA LEU A 60 -16.90 1.23 12.59
C LEU A 60 -16.04 2.49 12.48
N LYS A 61 -15.16 2.59 11.48
CA LYS A 61 -14.44 3.85 11.17
C LYS A 61 -15.25 4.83 10.32
N ALA A 62 -16.51 4.53 10.02
CA ALA A 62 -17.42 5.44 9.32
C ALA A 62 -18.47 6.09 10.25
N GLU A 63 -18.35 5.95 11.57
CA GLU A 63 -18.98 6.87 12.52
C GLU A 63 -18.09 8.10 12.74
N LEU A 64 -17.61 8.72 11.65
CA LEU A 64 -17.22 10.13 11.70
C LEU A 64 -18.48 10.94 11.96
N SER A 65 -18.37 11.98 12.78
CA SER A 65 -19.52 12.84 13.08
C SER A 65 -20.13 13.36 11.76
N GLN A 66 -21.45 13.64 11.75
CA GLN A 66 -22.15 14.14 10.56
C GLN A 66 -21.39 15.31 9.89
N GLU A 67 -20.74 16.14 10.70
CA GLU A 67 -19.96 17.30 10.29
C GLU A 67 -18.66 16.91 9.54
N GLU A 68 -17.98 15.85 9.97
CA GLU A 68 -16.77 15.36 9.29
C GLU A 68 -17.12 14.55 8.02
N SER A 69 -18.26 13.85 8.02
CA SER A 69 -18.82 13.18 6.84
C SER A 69 -19.11 14.17 5.70
N ASP A 70 -19.71 15.32 6.03
CA ASP A 70 -20.07 16.33 5.03
C ASP A 70 -18.82 17.02 4.48
N THR A 71 -17.82 17.27 5.32
CA THR A 71 -16.52 17.81 4.90
C THR A 71 -15.78 16.82 3.98
N PHE A 72 -15.85 15.52 4.29
CA PHE A 72 -15.22 14.46 3.48
C PHE A 72 -15.97 14.23 2.16
N ARG A 73 -17.31 14.33 2.14
CA ARG A 73 -18.13 14.28 0.92
C ARG A 73 -17.88 15.47 0.01
N GLU A 74 -17.70 16.67 0.56
CA GLU A 74 -17.33 17.86 -0.21
C GLU A 74 -15.96 17.68 -0.86
N LEU A 75 -14.99 17.07 -0.15
CA LEU A 75 -13.66 16.73 -0.69
C LEU A 75 -13.66 15.61 -1.73
N LEU A 76 -14.65 14.70 -1.68
CA LEU A 76 -14.74 13.53 -2.58
C LEU A 76 -15.52 13.79 -3.87
N LYS A 77 -16.21 14.93 -4.01
CA LYS A 77 -16.94 15.29 -5.25
C LYS A 77 -16.01 15.36 -6.48
N ASP A 78 -14.71 15.58 -6.28
CA ASP A 78 -13.73 15.77 -7.36
C ASP A 78 -12.65 14.66 -7.45
N ALA A 79 -12.69 13.61 -6.61
CA ALA A 79 -11.63 12.60 -6.55
C ALA A 79 -12.08 11.21 -7.10
N PRO A 80 -11.34 10.60 -8.05
CA PRO A 80 -11.62 9.23 -8.50
C PRO A 80 -11.19 8.20 -7.44
N MET A 81 -12.05 7.20 -7.17
CA MET A 81 -11.89 6.08 -6.21
C MET A 81 -10.42 5.62 -5.99
N ILE A 82 -9.92 5.77 -4.76
CA ILE A 82 -8.64 5.17 -4.32
C ILE A 82 -8.91 4.19 -3.18
N THR A 83 -8.38 2.97 -3.31
CA THR A 83 -8.41 1.92 -2.30
C THR A 83 -7.19 2.07 -1.38
N LEU A 84 -7.40 2.22 -0.07
CA LEU A 84 -6.30 2.37 0.90
C LEU A 84 -5.77 1.00 1.38
N PRO A 85 -4.43 0.79 1.42
CA PRO A 85 -3.82 -0.38 2.04
C PRO A 85 -3.79 -0.22 3.58
N ILE A 86 -4.11 -1.30 4.29
CA ILE A 86 -4.05 -1.38 5.76
C ILE A 86 -2.63 -1.82 6.14
N ILE A 87 -1.95 -1.06 6.99
CA ILE A 87 -0.68 -1.42 7.62
C ILE A 87 -0.97 -1.81 9.07
N GLU A 88 -0.65 -3.05 9.44
CA GLU A 88 -0.73 -3.55 10.82
C GLU A 88 0.46 -3.03 11.65
N LYS A 89 0.19 -2.55 12.86
CA LYS A 89 1.22 -2.21 13.86
C LYS A 89 1.44 -3.42 14.76
N SER A 90 2.63 -4.01 14.73
CA SER A 90 3.09 -4.98 15.71
C SER A 90 3.62 -4.29 16.97
N ASN A 91 3.02 -4.55 18.12
CA ASN A 91 3.56 -4.17 19.43
C ASN A 91 4.61 -5.21 19.86
N ALA A 92 5.89 -4.82 19.89
CA ALA A 92 6.95 -5.61 20.51
C ALA A 92 7.45 -4.91 21.78
N GLN A 93 7.37 -5.62 22.90
CA GLN A 93 7.92 -5.21 24.19
C GLN A 93 9.41 -5.55 24.21
N VAL A 94 10.25 -4.52 24.38
CA VAL A 94 11.71 -4.63 24.36
C VAL A 94 12.25 -4.98 25.75
N ILE A 95 12.90 -6.14 25.88
CA ILE A 95 13.92 -6.38 26.92
C ILE A 95 15.10 -7.07 26.24
N GLY A 96 16.28 -6.43 26.29
CA GLY A 96 17.56 -7.09 26.01
C GLY A 96 18.33 -6.53 24.83
N SER A 97 19.35 -5.74 25.14
CA SER A 97 20.28 -5.08 24.24
C SER A 97 21.12 -6.07 23.44
N SER A 98 21.07 -6.01 22.11
CA SER A 98 22.10 -6.54 21.21
C SER A 98 22.00 -5.81 19.86
N THR A 99 23.09 -5.18 19.44
CA THR A 99 23.19 -4.39 18.21
C THR A 99 23.12 -5.33 17.00
N THR A 100 21.97 -5.38 16.32
CA THR A 100 21.79 -6.18 15.10
C THR A 100 21.91 -5.30 13.87
N HIS A 101 22.78 -5.69 12.95
CA HIS A 101 22.89 -5.11 11.60
C HIS A 101 21.62 -5.52 10.82
N ILE A 102 20.79 -4.53 10.45
CA ILE A 102 19.53 -4.78 9.75
C ILE A 102 19.82 -4.85 8.24
N GLU A 103 19.59 -6.01 7.63
CA GLU A 103 19.58 -6.14 6.17
C GLU A 103 18.22 -5.69 5.60
N PRO A 104 18.19 -5.03 4.42
CA PRO A 104 16.96 -4.53 3.82
C PRO A 104 16.04 -5.69 3.39
N VAL A 105 14.86 -5.78 4.00
CA VAL A 105 13.83 -6.75 3.63
C VAL A 105 13.17 -6.32 2.31
N THR A 106 13.33 -7.15 1.27
CA THR A 106 12.72 -6.92 -0.05
C THR A 106 11.43 -7.73 -0.17
N THR A 107 10.28 -7.08 -0.03
CA THR A 107 8.98 -7.76 -0.20
C THR A 107 8.46 -7.55 -1.62
N THR A 108 8.25 -8.64 -2.36
CA THR A 108 7.74 -8.60 -3.73
C THR A 108 6.21 -8.71 -3.74
N LEU A 109 5.52 -7.65 -4.14
CA LEU A 109 4.07 -7.66 -4.36
C LEU A 109 3.76 -8.27 -5.74
N VAL A 110 3.07 -9.42 -5.76
CA VAL A 110 2.66 -10.09 -6.99
C VAL A 110 1.17 -9.83 -7.22
N HIS A 111 0.85 -9.03 -8.24
CA HIS A 111 -0.50 -8.96 -8.80
C HIS A 111 -0.66 -10.05 -9.87
N LYS A 112 -1.79 -10.77 -9.85
CA LYS A 112 -2.17 -11.69 -10.94
C LYS A 112 -2.38 -10.89 -12.24
N GLY A 113 -1.43 -10.92 -13.17
CA GLY A 113 -1.69 -10.57 -14.57
C GLY A 113 -0.57 -9.97 -15.42
N GLU A 114 0.49 -9.37 -14.86
CA GLU A 114 1.59 -8.78 -15.67
C GLU A 114 2.96 -8.88 -14.97
N PRO A 115 4.08 -8.95 -15.74
CA PRO A 115 5.42 -9.07 -15.19
C PRO A 115 5.82 -7.81 -14.40
N SER A 116 5.87 -7.95 -13.08
CA SER A 116 6.05 -6.85 -12.12
C SER A 116 7.52 -6.44 -11.98
N LYS A 117 7.81 -5.14 -12.02
CA LYS A 117 9.13 -4.57 -11.68
C LYS A 117 9.27 -4.49 -10.15
N PRO A 118 10.46 -4.77 -9.58
CA PRO A 118 10.69 -4.65 -8.14
C PRO A 118 10.65 -3.19 -7.71
N VAL A 119 9.94 -2.92 -6.61
CA VAL A 119 9.96 -1.63 -5.91
C VAL A 119 10.67 -1.85 -4.58
N THR A 120 11.77 -1.13 -4.36
CA THR A 120 12.55 -1.15 -3.12
C THR A 120 12.10 0.00 -2.22
N LEU A 121 11.74 -0.30 -0.98
CA LEU A 121 11.42 0.71 0.04
C LEU A 121 12.56 0.72 1.07
N GLU A 122 13.21 1.86 1.26
CA GLU A 122 14.23 2.06 2.30
C GLU A 122 13.61 2.72 3.53
N LEU A 123 13.73 2.08 4.69
CA LEU A 123 13.39 2.65 5.99
C LEU A 123 14.66 3.20 6.64
N LYS A 124 14.71 4.51 6.85
CA LYS A 124 15.71 5.16 7.69
C LYS A 124 15.14 5.34 9.10
N THR A 125 15.78 4.72 10.08
CA THR A 125 15.49 4.89 11.50
C THR A 125 16.60 5.71 12.15
N ASP A 126 16.30 6.96 12.50
CA ASP A 126 17.17 7.75 13.35
C ASP A 126 16.83 7.53 14.83
N ASN A 127 17.87 7.36 15.64
CA ASN A 127 17.81 6.95 17.04
C ASN A 127 17.39 8.08 18.00
N LEU A 128 16.77 7.66 19.10
CA LEU A 128 16.43 8.40 20.34
C LEU A 128 15.25 9.40 20.27
N SER A 129 14.02 8.87 20.38
CA SER A 129 13.05 9.26 21.41
C SER A 129 11.79 8.40 21.28
N ASN A 130 11.44 7.64 22.32
CA ASN A 130 10.22 6.82 22.38
C ASN A 130 9.00 7.72 22.66
N SER A 131 8.63 8.56 21.70
CA SER A 131 7.27 9.04 21.54
C SER A 131 6.87 8.85 20.09
N VAL A 132 6.03 7.86 19.81
CA VAL A 132 5.36 7.73 18.51
C VAL A 132 4.24 8.75 18.50
N THR A 133 4.58 10.01 18.22
CA THR A 133 3.60 10.96 17.68
C THR A 133 3.18 10.39 16.33
N LEU A 134 1.92 9.99 16.23
CA LEU A 134 1.24 9.89 14.95
C LEU A 134 1.22 11.30 14.37
N VAL A 135 2.30 11.68 13.70
CA VAL A 135 2.26 12.81 12.78
C VAL A 135 1.33 12.31 11.69
N ASP A 136 0.08 12.78 11.73
CA ASP A 136 -0.79 12.83 10.56
C ASP A 136 -0.05 13.70 9.54
N ASN A 137 0.96 13.10 8.88
CA ASN A 137 1.36 13.52 7.56
C ASN A 137 0.19 13.15 6.68
N VAL A 138 -0.82 14.02 6.70
CA VAL A 138 -1.81 14.16 5.65
C VAL A 138 -0.98 14.35 4.39
N ILE A 139 -0.69 13.24 3.71
CA ILE A 139 -0.05 13.24 2.40
C ILE A 139 -1.06 13.94 1.51
N LYS A 140 -0.93 15.26 1.39
CA LYS A 140 -1.71 16.04 0.43
C LYS A 140 -1.57 15.30 -0.90
N PRO A 141 -2.68 14.99 -1.58
CA PRO A 141 -2.61 14.30 -2.87
C PRO A 141 -1.67 15.09 -3.76
N LYS A 142 -0.54 14.48 -4.12
CA LYS A 142 0.47 15.13 -4.97
C LYS A 142 -0.22 15.38 -6.31
N GLU A 143 -0.51 16.65 -6.59
CA GLU A 143 -1.12 17.07 -7.84
C GLU A 143 -0.32 16.50 -9.01
N PHE A 144 -1.01 15.91 -9.99
CA PHE A 144 -0.34 15.37 -11.17
C PHE A 144 0.14 16.54 -12.02
N VAL A 145 1.40 16.48 -12.46
CA VAL A 145 2.09 17.62 -13.08
C VAL A 145 1.78 17.71 -14.58
N ALA A 146 1.60 16.56 -15.23
CA ALA A 146 1.37 16.49 -16.67
C ALA A 146 0.63 15.21 -17.08
N ILE A 147 0.00 15.25 -18.25
CA ILE A 147 -0.56 14.09 -18.94
C ILE A 147 0.39 13.72 -20.08
N ALA A 148 0.88 12.48 -20.07
CA ALA A 148 1.75 11.93 -21.10
C ALA A 148 0.95 11.04 -22.06
N THR A 149 0.91 11.39 -23.34
CA THR A 149 0.33 10.54 -24.39
C THR A 149 1.42 9.65 -25.00
N SER A 150 1.25 8.34 -24.85
CA SER A 150 2.16 7.35 -25.41
C SER A 150 2.12 7.33 -26.95
N PRO A 151 3.15 6.79 -27.61
CA PRO A 151 3.16 6.63 -29.08
C PRO A 151 2.00 5.77 -29.63
N LYS A 152 1.34 5.01 -28.75
CA LYS A 152 0.15 4.19 -29.05
C LYS A 152 -1.17 4.94 -28.81
N GLY A 153 -1.11 6.21 -28.39
CA GLY A 153 -2.30 7.02 -28.09
C GLY A 153 -2.87 6.86 -26.68
N LYS A 154 -2.28 6.01 -25.82
CA LYS A 154 -2.72 5.87 -24.42
C LYS A 154 -2.21 7.03 -23.57
N GLU A 155 -3.10 7.71 -22.86
CA GLU A 155 -2.79 8.79 -21.93
C GLU A 155 -2.46 8.24 -20.53
N ILE A 156 -1.47 8.83 -19.88
CA ILE A 156 -0.97 8.43 -18.57
C ILE A 156 -0.79 9.71 -17.74
N LYS A 157 -1.42 9.77 -16.56
CA LYS A 157 -1.23 10.87 -15.61
C LYS A 157 0.11 10.68 -14.89
N VAL A 158 0.97 11.69 -14.93
CA VAL A 158 2.31 11.65 -14.36
C VAL A 158 2.37 12.54 -13.12
N THR A 159 2.60 11.92 -11.96
CA THR A 159 2.82 12.63 -10.68
C THR A 159 4.30 12.94 -10.42
N ASP A 160 5.19 12.15 -11.01
CA ASP A 160 6.64 12.31 -10.90
C ASP A 160 7.30 12.19 -12.28
N LEU A 161 7.66 13.34 -12.84
CA LEU A 161 8.29 13.45 -14.15
C LEU A 161 9.65 12.77 -14.20
N GLU A 162 10.45 12.85 -13.15
CA GLU A 162 11.81 12.31 -13.14
C GLU A 162 11.78 10.78 -13.15
N ALA A 163 10.96 10.20 -12.27
CA ALA A 163 10.75 8.74 -12.24
C ALA A 163 10.19 8.24 -13.59
N PHE A 164 9.22 8.96 -14.16
CA PHE A 164 8.64 8.62 -15.45
C PHE A 164 9.66 8.68 -16.60
N CYS A 165 10.52 9.71 -16.61
CA CYS A 165 11.58 9.86 -17.59
C CYS A 165 12.60 8.72 -17.50
N LYS A 166 13.02 8.34 -16.28
CA LYS A 166 13.96 7.23 -16.07
C LYS A 166 13.41 5.90 -16.57
N VAL A 167 12.13 5.61 -16.33
CA VAL A 167 11.48 4.37 -16.78
C VAL A 167 11.33 4.30 -18.29
N ASN A 168 11.02 5.42 -18.95
CA ASN A 168 10.78 5.49 -20.39
C ASN A 168 12.01 5.93 -21.20
N LYS A 169 13.18 6.07 -20.54
CA LYS A 169 14.42 6.57 -21.12
C LYS A 169 14.20 7.92 -21.83
N LEU A 170 13.49 8.84 -21.20
CA LEU A 170 13.29 10.19 -21.69
C LEU A 170 14.29 11.13 -21.02
N ASP A 171 14.57 12.24 -21.68
CA ASP A 171 15.45 13.28 -21.16
C ASP A 171 14.57 14.35 -20.49
N LEU A 172 14.90 14.72 -19.26
CA LEU A 172 14.10 15.63 -18.46
C LEU A 172 14.05 17.04 -19.07
N GLU A 173 15.16 17.55 -19.60
CA GLU A 173 15.22 18.88 -20.22
C GLU A 173 14.41 18.92 -21.53
N ALA A 174 14.46 17.84 -22.30
CA ALA A 174 13.67 17.71 -23.51
C ALA A 174 12.17 17.63 -23.20
N VAL A 175 11.77 16.90 -22.14
CA VAL A 175 10.37 16.84 -21.70
C VAL A 175 9.87 18.20 -21.21
N GLN A 176 10.69 18.96 -20.47
CA GLN A 176 10.37 20.34 -20.09
C GLN A 176 10.18 21.23 -21.33
N SER A 177 11.05 21.10 -22.34
CA SER A 177 10.89 21.83 -23.61
C SER A 177 9.60 21.49 -24.36
N VAL A 178 9.09 20.25 -24.21
CA VAL A 178 7.77 19.87 -24.77
C VAL A 178 6.63 20.50 -23.97
N LEU A 179 6.72 20.51 -22.64
CA LEU A 179 5.72 21.14 -21.76
C LEU A 179 5.64 22.66 -21.96
N GLU A 180 6.77 23.32 -22.19
CA GLU A 180 6.85 24.75 -22.53
C GLU A 180 6.38 25.06 -23.96
N GLY A 181 6.07 24.04 -24.77
CA GLY A 181 5.64 24.19 -26.16
C GLY A 181 6.76 24.52 -27.15
N LYS A 182 8.04 24.54 -26.72
CA LYS A 182 9.20 24.72 -27.61
C LYS A 182 9.37 23.53 -28.56
N GLN A 183 9.00 22.32 -28.12
CA GLN A 183 9.01 21.11 -28.94
C GLN A 183 7.63 20.45 -28.93
N LYS A 184 7.23 19.84 -30.05
CA LYS A 184 5.91 19.17 -30.16
C LYS A 184 5.89 17.76 -29.57
N THR A 185 7.01 17.05 -29.64
CA THR A 185 7.12 15.64 -29.22
C THR A 185 8.55 15.31 -28.83
N HIS A 186 8.73 14.44 -27.83
CA HIS A 186 10.03 13.83 -27.52
C HIS A 186 9.92 12.31 -27.62
N ARG A 187 10.75 11.65 -28.45
CA ARG A 187 10.73 10.19 -28.65
C ARG A 187 9.31 9.61 -28.90
N LYS A 188 8.50 10.31 -29.71
CA LYS A 188 7.09 9.98 -30.02
C LYS A 188 6.11 10.10 -28.84
N TRP A 189 6.55 10.59 -27.68
CA TRP A 189 5.68 10.99 -26.58
C TRP A 189 5.24 12.43 -26.74
N ARG A 190 3.99 12.70 -26.35
CA ARG A 190 3.42 14.05 -26.21
C ARG A 190 3.13 14.31 -24.76
N PHE A 191 3.32 15.54 -24.33
CA PHE A 191 3.02 15.98 -22.97
C PHE A 191 2.08 17.17 -23.04
N THR A 192 1.05 17.17 -22.22
CA THR A 192 0.17 18.30 -21.99
C THR A 192 0.19 18.63 -20.50
N GLN A 193 0.25 19.93 -20.19
CA GLN A 193 0.14 20.40 -18.81
C GLN A 193 -1.25 20.02 -18.26
N ALA A 194 -1.27 19.54 -17.01
CA ALA A 194 -2.47 19.12 -16.31
C ALA A 194 -3.43 20.29 -16.04
#